data_AF-A0A4P7CI06-F1
#
_entry.id   AF-A0A4P7CI06-F1
#
_cell.length_a   1.000
_cell.length_b   1.000
_cell.length_c   1.000
_cell.angle_alpha   90.00
_cell.angle_beta   90.00
_cell.angle_gamma   90.00
#
_symmetry.space_group_name_H-M   'P 1'
#
loop_
_entity.id
_entity.type
_entity.pdbx_description
1 polymer ?
#
loop_
_entity_poly.entity_id
_entity_poly.type
_entity_poly.pdbx_seq_one_letter_code
_entity_poly.pdbx_strand_id
1 'polypeptide(L)'
;MTTVIYIPKDFVACDGLWSTPFGQLALENHYIAKYLYVNDKIIVFAGSEYAIVCLQALFRKIISREYYQKIAEKHFLTGDSLEYLIINIHTGELEKFLLPKHYRPFANEIYHLGSGGEFAAHFFFYAKKYHFQTKNGKNNVEGALKYAYYKDSLSSGEPTMIKSWNPKYIIDTTVNNDNAIYDFLLETRFKELDMYINHLHQDLQTSLPKNLTLLSASLNYAYHKYRPLETAPSTEADIVMPCDVENILKDVDFVLNSTFSE
;
A
#
# COMPACT_ATOMS: atom_id res chain seq x y z
N MET A 1 -1.38 -4.16 6.90
CA MET A 1 -2.75 -3.78 6.53
C MET A 1 -2.69 -2.37 6.02
N THR A 2 -3.56 -2.02 5.08
CA THR A 2 -3.56 -0.71 4.43
C THR A 2 -4.97 -0.17 4.34
N THR A 3 -5.11 1.13 4.58
CA THR A 3 -6.37 1.86 4.39
C THR A 3 -6.11 3.01 3.42
N VAL A 4 -6.72 2.92 2.24
CA VAL A 4 -6.76 4.03 1.29
C VAL A 4 -8.21 4.34 0.97
N ILE A 5 -8.53 5.64 0.91
CA ILE A 5 -9.80 6.15 0.41
C ILE A 5 -9.53 7.25 -0.60
N TYR A 6 -10.23 7.20 -1.73
CA TYR A 6 -10.05 8.12 -2.85
C TYR A 6 -11.38 8.48 -3.48
N ILE A 7 -11.57 9.77 -3.75
CA ILE A 7 -12.68 10.30 -4.53
C ILE A 7 -12.09 11.14 -5.67
N PRO A 8 -12.38 10.81 -6.95
CA PRO A 8 -11.84 11.52 -8.09
C PRO A 8 -12.07 13.03 -8.01
N LYS A 9 -11.03 13.81 -8.28
CA LYS A 9 -11.00 15.29 -8.25
C LYS A 9 -11.34 15.91 -6.89
N ASP A 10 -11.49 15.11 -5.83
CA ASP A 10 -11.80 15.59 -4.48
C ASP A 10 -10.59 15.37 -3.57
N PHE A 11 -10.27 14.12 -3.22
CA PHE A 11 -9.10 13.80 -2.38
C PHE A 11 -8.65 12.35 -2.50
N VAL A 12 -7.41 12.08 -2.09
CA VAL A 12 -6.91 10.75 -1.71
C VAL A 12 -6.33 10.82 -0.30
N ALA A 13 -6.56 9.78 0.50
CA ALA A 13 -5.96 9.65 1.81
C ALA A 13 -5.49 8.22 2.08
N CYS A 14 -4.37 8.11 2.80
CA CYS A 14 -3.74 6.85 3.16
C CYS A 14 -3.27 6.86 4.62
N ASP A 15 -3.39 5.71 5.27
CA ASP A 15 -2.99 5.50 6.65
C ASP A 15 -1.48 5.24 6.81
N GLY A 16 -0.93 5.62 7.96
CA GLY A 16 0.53 5.70 8.17
C GLY A 16 1.25 4.46 8.64
N LEU A 17 0.59 3.55 9.34
CA LEU A 17 1.30 2.43 9.96
C LEU A 17 1.17 1.18 9.12
N TRP A 18 2.25 0.41 9.07
CA TRP A 18 2.21 -0.93 8.55
C TRP A 18 1.79 -1.88 9.67
N SER A 19 1.00 -2.90 9.32
CA SER A 19 0.64 -3.95 10.28
C SER A 19 1.58 -5.14 10.11
N THR A 20 1.99 -5.73 11.23
CA THR A 20 2.75 -6.99 11.26
C THR A 20 1.81 -8.21 11.32
N PRO A 21 2.32 -9.42 11.06
CA PRO A 21 1.56 -10.67 11.19
C PRO A 21 1.07 -10.98 12.62
N PHE A 22 1.55 -10.26 13.64
CA PHE A 22 1.28 -10.53 15.06
C PHE A 22 0.17 -9.66 15.68
N GLY A 23 -0.59 -8.92 14.87
CA GLY A 23 -1.71 -8.13 15.37
C GLY A 23 -1.32 -6.78 16.00
N GLN A 24 -2.25 -6.23 16.79
CA GLN A 24 -2.25 -4.88 17.38
C GLN A 24 -0.96 -4.41 18.09
N LEU A 25 -0.02 -5.31 18.44
CA LEU A 25 1.15 -5.00 19.27
C LEU A 25 2.36 -4.47 18.48
N ALA A 26 2.31 -4.43 17.15
CA ALA A 26 3.43 -3.94 16.34
C ALA A 26 2.92 -3.22 15.08
N LEU A 27 2.27 -2.08 15.31
CA LEU A 27 2.16 -1.02 14.30
C LEU A 27 3.48 -0.25 14.32
N GLU A 28 4.27 -0.36 13.24
CA GLU A 28 5.57 0.31 13.16
C GLU A 28 5.49 1.56 12.30
N ASN A 29 6.15 2.63 12.77
CA ASN A 29 6.52 3.75 11.91
C ASN A 29 7.52 3.21 10.90
N HIS A 30 7.06 3.04 9.67
CA HIS A 30 7.88 2.53 8.59
C HIS A 30 8.33 3.68 7.71
N TYR A 31 9.59 3.66 7.31
CA TYR A 31 10.18 4.72 6.48
C TYR A 31 9.79 4.58 5.00
N ILE A 32 9.26 3.42 4.58
CA ILE A 32 8.61 3.25 3.28
C ILE A 32 7.15 3.66 3.39
N ALA A 33 6.76 4.64 2.58
CA ALA A 33 5.39 5.10 2.48
C ALA A 33 4.55 4.14 1.63
N LYS A 34 3.24 4.10 1.89
CA LYS A 34 2.26 3.36 1.07
C LYS A 34 1.80 4.17 -0.15
N TYR A 35 2.55 5.19 -0.52
CA TYR A 35 2.34 6.01 -1.69
C TYR A 35 3.68 6.40 -2.32
N LEU A 36 3.65 6.79 -3.59
CA LEU A 36 4.83 7.19 -4.36
C LEU A 36 4.50 8.38 -5.27
N TYR A 37 5.35 9.40 -5.25
CA TYR A 37 5.42 10.45 -6.24
C TYR A 37 6.36 10.04 -7.37
N VAL A 38 5.88 10.11 -8.60
CA VAL A 38 6.68 9.83 -9.81
C VAL A 38 6.01 10.46 -11.03
N ASN A 39 6.75 11.24 -11.82
CA ASN A 39 6.30 11.81 -13.11
C ASN A 39 4.88 12.44 -13.04
N ASP A 40 4.70 13.40 -12.12
CA ASP A 40 3.44 14.12 -11.89
C ASP A 40 2.24 13.22 -11.52
N LYS A 41 2.52 12.05 -10.94
CA LYS A 41 1.52 11.12 -10.46
C LYS A 41 1.75 10.80 -8.99
N ILE A 42 0.64 10.55 -8.31
CA ILE A 42 0.62 9.93 -6.99
C ILE A 42 0.11 8.51 -7.20
N ILE A 43 0.92 7.54 -6.81
CA ILE A 43 0.53 6.14 -6.79
C ILE A 43 0.27 5.76 -5.34
N VAL A 44 -0.92 5.27 -5.03
CA VAL A 44 -1.26 4.76 -3.69
C VAL A 44 -1.41 3.25 -3.75
N PHE A 45 -0.89 2.56 -2.74
CA PHE A 45 -0.80 1.10 -2.73
C PHE A 45 -1.56 0.50 -1.55
N ALA A 46 -2.02 -0.72 -1.71
CA ALA A 46 -2.42 -1.62 -0.62
C ALA A 46 -1.95 -3.05 -0.93
N GLY A 47 -1.81 -3.88 0.10
CA GLY A 47 -1.29 -5.24 -0.02
C GLY A 47 0.06 -5.45 0.64
N SER A 48 0.69 -6.58 0.33
CA SER A 48 1.92 -7.07 0.94
C SER A 48 3.05 -6.06 0.80
N GLU A 49 3.83 -5.85 1.87
CA GLU A 49 4.96 -4.93 1.85
C GLU A 49 5.95 -5.25 0.74
N TYR A 50 6.32 -6.52 0.58
CA TYR A 50 7.28 -6.91 -0.43
C TYR A 50 6.80 -6.57 -1.84
N ALA A 51 5.53 -6.85 -2.16
CA ALA A 51 4.94 -6.52 -3.46
C ALA A 51 4.93 -5.00 -3.71
N ILE A 52 4.57 -4.22 -2.69
CA ILE A 52 4.58 -2.75 -2.76
C ILE A 52 6.01 -2.23 -2.97
N VAL A 53 6.97 -2.68 -2.17
CA VAL A 53 8.38 -2.25 -2.25
C VAL A 53 8.99 -2.62 -3.60
N CYS A 54 8.73 -3.82 -4.12
CA CYS A 54 9.17 -4.23 -5.45
C CYS A 54 8.61 -3.31 -6.55
N LEU A 55 7.31 -3.02 -6.49
CA LEU A 55 6.68 -2.17 -7.50
C LEU A 55 7.14 -0.72 -7.40
N GLN A 56 7.30 -0.17 -6.19
CA GLN A 56 7.92 1.14 -5.99
C GLN A 56 9.34 1.17 -6.56
N ALA A 57 10.17 0.17 -6.27
CA ALA A 57 11.52 0.09 -6.79
C ALA A 57 11.55 0.04 -8.33
N LEU A 58 10.57 -0.62 -8.94
CA LEU A 58 10.41 -0.65 -10.40
C LEU A 58 10.01 0.73 -10.96
N PHE A 59 9.02 1.41 -10.36
CA PHE A 59 8.64 2.78 -10.75
C PHE A 59 9.79 3.78 -10.59
N ARG A 60 10.67 3.57 -9.61
CA ARG A 60 11.86 4.39 -9.38
C ARG A 60 13.08 3.96 -10.20
N LYS A 61 12.93 2.95 -11.07
CA LYS A 61 14.02 2.38 -11.88
C LYS A 61 15.22 1.88 -11.05
N ILE A 62 14.99 1.53 -9.78
CA ILE A 62 16.01 0.93 -8.89
C ILE A 62 16.26 -0.53 -9.30
N ILE A 63 15.19 -1.23 -9.70
CA ILE A 63 15.27 -2.58 -10.27
C ILE A 63 14.86 -2.57 -11.74
N SER A 64 15.38 -3.54 -12.50
CA SER A 64 15.01 -3.72 -13.91
C SER A 64 13.67 -4.45 -14.05
N ARG A 65 13.08 -4.35 -15.25
CA ARG A 65 11.82 -5.02 -15.60
C ARG A 65 11.98 -6.53 -15.57
N GLU A 66 13.09 -7.02 -16.10
CA GLU A 66 13.45 -8.44 -16.12
C GLU A 66 13.63 -8.98 -14.69
N TYR A 67 14.16 -8.16 -13.79
CA TYR A 67 14.30 -8.53 -12.39
C TYR A 67 12.94 -8.61 -11.69
N TYR A 68 12.08 -7.61 -11.90
CA TYR A 68 10.72 -7.62 -11.37
C TYR A 68 9.90 -8.82 -11.85
N GLN A 69 9.98 -9.17 -13.14
CA GLN A 69 9.30 -10.36 -13.69
C GLN A 69 9.74 -11.63 -12.96
N LYS A 70 11.05 -11.84 -12.77
CA LYS A 70 11.58 -13.00 -12.04
C LYS A 70 11.05 -13.06 -10.60
N ILE A 71 10.98 -11.91 -9.92
CA ILE A 71 10.45 -11.82 -8.56
C ILE A 71 8.96 -12.15 -8.54
N ALA A 72 8.18 -11.54 -9.44
CA ALA A 72 6.74 -11.72 -9.49
C ALA A 72 6.37 -13.20 -9.76
N GLU A 73 7.07 -13.84 -10.70
CA GLU A 73 6.91 -15.28 -10.98
C GLU A 73 7.23 -16.13 -9.75
N LYS A 74 8.31 -15.84 -9.03
CA LYS A 74 8.74 -16.68 -7.90
C LYS A 74 7.92 -16.45 -6.62
N HIS A 75 7.49 -15.21 -6.38
CA HIS A 75 7.00 -14.77 -5.07
C HIS A 75 5.52 -14.41 -5.07
N PHE A 76 4.99 -13.73 -6.09
CA PHE A 76 3.57 -13.37 -6.09
C PHE A 76 2.67 -14.59 -6.28
N LEU A 77 3.18 -15.63 -6.96
CA LEU A 77 2.57 -16.97 -7.01
C LEU A 77 2.34 -17.62 -5.63
N THR A 78 3.02 -17.15 -4.57
CA THR A 78 2.96 -17.75 -3.23
C THR A 78 1.98 -17.09 -2.26
N GLY A 79 1.19 -16.10 -2.72
CA GLY A 79 0.08 -15.54 -1.95
C GLY A 79 0.19 -14.05 -1.58
N ASP A 80 1.13 -13.30 -2.18
CA ASP A 80 1.20 -11.85 -1.99
C ASP A 80 0.03 -11.13 -2.68
N SER A 81 -0.45 -10.06 -2.05
CA SER A 81 -1.51 -9.20 -2.57
C SER A 81 -0.98 -7.81 -2.91
N LEU A 82 -1.58 -7.16 -3.92
CA LEU A 82 -1.18 -5.85 -4.41
C LEU A 82 -2.37 -5.20 -5.11
N GLU A 83 -2.73 -4.02 -4.63
CA GLU A 83 -3.71 -3.14 -5.22
C GLU A 83 -3.06 -1.76 -5.35
N TYR A 84 -3.39 -1.00 -6.40
CA TYR A 84 -2.95 0.38 -6.49
C TYR A 84 -3.87 1.25 -7.33
N LEU A 85 -3.78 2.56 -7.09
CA LEU A 85 -4.38 3.59 -7.94
C LEU A 85 -3.26 4.53 -8.41
N ILE A 86 -3.28 4.89 -9.69
CA ILE A 86 -2.40 5.89 -10.30
C ILE A 86 -3.25 7.14 -10.55
N ILE A 87 -2.90 8.23 -9.87
CA ILE A 87 -3.68 9.46 -9.82
C ILE A 87 -2.84 10.61 -10.35
N ASN A 88 -3.42 11.43 -11.22
CA ASN A 88 -2.79 12.65 -11.71
C ASN A 88 -2.64 13.68 -10.57
N ILE A 89 -1.43 14.18 -10.33
CA ILE A 89 -1.17 15.11 -9.20
C ILE A 89 -1.90 16.46 -9.37
N HIS A 90 -2.15 16.90 -10.60
CA HIS A 90 -2.69 18.23 -10.87
C HIS A 90 -4.22 18.23 -10.90
N THR A 91 -4.82 17.19 -11.47
CA THR A 91 -6.29 17.12 -11.66
C THR A 91 -7.00 16.25 -10.61
N GLY A 92 -6.26 15.35 -9.95
CA GLY A 92 -6.87 14.34 -9.09
C GLY A 92 -7.70 13.32 -9.87
N GLU A 93 -7.46 13.16 -11.17
CA GLU A 93 -8.12 12.15 -11.99
C GLU A 93 -7.45 10.78 -11.81
N LEU A 94 -8.27 9.73 -11.80
CA LEU A 94 -7.79 8.36 -11.81
C LEU A 94 -7.36 8.02 -13.23
N GLU A 95 -6.08 7.75 -13.43
CA GLU A 95 -5.54 7.42 -14.75
C GLU A 95 -5.54 5.90 -14.96
N LYS A 96 -5.08 5.15 -13.96
CA LYS A 96 -4.99 3.68 -13.98
C LYS A 96 -5.14 3.06 -12.60
N PHE A 97 -5.42 1.77 -12.55
CA PHE A 97 -5.57 1.03 -11.30
C PHE A 97 -5.32 -0.47 -11.48
N LEU A 98 -4.88 -1.11 -10.41
CA LEU A 98 -4.93 -2.55 -10.22
C LEU A 98 -5.86 -2.83 -9.04
N LEU A 99 -7.03 -3.41 -9.35
CA LEU A 99 -8.09 -3.73 -8.39
C LEU A 99 -8.67 -5.11 -8.75
N PRO A 100 -9.33 -5.80 -7.79
CA PRO A 100 -10.03 -7.06 -8.08
C PRO A 100 -10.98 -6.95 -9.27
N LYS A 101 -11.16 -8.03 -10.04
CA LYS A 101 -11.93 -8.00 -11.31
C LYS A 101 -13.38 -7.55 -11.14
N HIS A 102 -13.96 -7.82 -9.97
CA HIS A 102 -15.34 -7.47 -9.64
C HIS A 102 -15.45 -6.22 -8.76
N TYR A 103 -14.36 -5.50 -8.58
CA TYR A 103 -14.32 -4.28 -7.78
C TYR A 103 -15.31 -3.24 -8.29
N ARG A 104 -16.06 -2.63 -7.37
CA ARG A 104 -16.92 -1.47 -7.63
C ARG A 104 -16.67 -0.41 -6.57
N PRO A 105 -16.48 0.87 -6.95
CA PRO A 105 -16.39 1.95 -5.99
C PRO A 105 -17.64 1.97 -5.10
N PHE A 106 -17.44 2.21 -3.80
CA PHE A 106 -18.56 2.33 -2.87
C PHE A 106 -19.45 3.51 -3.27
N ALA A 107 -20.76 3.25 -3.32
CA ALA A 107 -21.76 4.19 -3.83
C ALA A 107 -21.44 4.76 -5.24
N ASN A 108 -20.67 4.04 -6.06
CA ASN A 108 -20.18 4.46 -7.39
C ASN A 108 -19.32 5.74 -7.41
N GLU A 109 -18.84 6.21 -6.25
CA GLU A 109 -18.07 7.45 -6.15
C GLU A 109 -16.74 7.29 -5.38
N ILE A 110 -16.70 6.35 -4.42
CA ILE A 110 -15.61 6.27 -3.44
C ILE A 110 -14.80 5.01 -3.71
N TYR A 111 -13.59 5.21 -4.22
CA TYR A 111 -12.60 4.15 -4.32
C TYR A 111 -11.95 3.92 -2.96
N HIS A 112 -11.57 2.68 -2.72
CA HIS A 112 -10.90 2.26 -1.51
C HIS A 112 -9.97 1.09 -1.79
N LEU A 113 -8.85 1.05 -1.07
CA LEU A 113 -7.90 -0.06 -1.12
C LEU A 113 -7.68 -0.65 0.27
N GLY A 114 -7.34 -1.94 0.29
CA GLY A 114 -7.07 -2.70 1.51
C GLY A 114 -8.30 -2.89 2.40
N SER A 115 -8.16 -3.73 3.42
CA SER A 115 -9.27 -4.13 4.30
C SER A 115 -9.91 -2.96 5.06
N GLY A 116 -9.11 -1.98 5.49
CA GLY A 116 -9.64 -0.80 6.19
C GLY A 116 -10.33 0.19 5.27
N GLY A 117 -10.03 0.16 3.97
CA GLY A 117 -10.56 1.10 2.98
C GLY A 117 -12.08 1.04 2.88
N GLU A 118 -12.67 -0.15 2.95
CA GLU A 118 -14.14 -0.32 2.90
C GLU A 118 -14.82 0.38 4.09
N PHE A 119 -14.31 0.18 5.30
CA PHE A 119 -14.84 0.83 6.50
C PHE A 119 -14.71 2.36 6.43
N ALA A 120 -13.58 2.86 5.92
CA ALA A 120 -13.38 4.29 5.69
C ALA A 120 -14.40 4.84 4.68
N ALA A 121 -14.60 4.15 3.56
CA ALA A 121 -15.56 4.55 2.52
C ALA A 121 -17.00 4.60 3.06
N HIS A 122 -17.42 3.58 3.82
CA HIS A 122 -18.71 3.55 4.48
C HIS A 122 -18.90 4.73 5.42
N PHE A 123 -17.94 4.98 6.31
CA PHE A 123 -18.00 6.11 7.24
C PHE A 123 -18.13 7.43 6.49
N PHE A 124 -17.27 7.67 5.51
CA PHE A 124 -17.24 8.92 4.78
C PHE A 124 -18.55 9.18 4.04
N PHE A 125 -19.08 8.17 3.35
CA PHE A 125 -20.36 8.26 2.65
C PHE A 125 -21.50 8.62 3.58
N TYR A 126 -21.65 7.90 4.70
CA TYR A 126 -22.74 8.16 5.64
C TYR A 126 -22.56 9.49 6.37
N ALA A 127 -21.31 9.88 6.66
CA ALA A 127 -21.02 11.19 7.23
C ALA A 127 -21.46 12.32 6.29
N LYS A 128 -21.17 12.21 4.99
CA LYS A 128 -21.64 13.14 3.95
C LYS A 128 -23.17 13.12 3.84
N LYS A 129 -23.78 11.93 3.72
CA LYS A 129 -25.23 11.74 3.53
C LYS A 129 -26.07 12.32 4.66
N TYR A 130 -25.60 12.21 5.90
CA TYR A 130 -26.32 12.69 7.09
C TYR A 130 -25.79 14.02 7.64
N HIS A 131 -24.92 14.72 6.89
CA HIS A 131 -24.26 15.95 7.33
C HIS A 131 -23.59 15.83 8.71
N PHE A 132 -23.11 14.64 9.03
CA PHE A 132 -22.42 14.37 10.28
C PHE A 132 -20.98 14.86 10.20
N GLN A 133 -20.54 15.57 11.23
CA GLN A 133 -19.15 15.97 11.41
C GLN A 133 -18.54 15.12 12.51
N THR A 134 -17.47 14.41 12.19
CA THR A 134 -16.74 13.61 13.16
C THR A 134 -16.21 14.48 14.31
N LYS A 135 -16.25 13.93 15.53
CA LYS A 135 -15.48 14.47 16.67
C LYS A 135 -14.08 13.85 16.76
N ASN A 136 -13.83 12.78 16.01
CA ASN A 136 -12.62 11.97 16.06
C ASN A 136 -11.72 12.30 14.85
N GLY A 137 -11.19 13.53 14.79
CA GLY A 137 -10.37 14.03 13.69
C GLY A 137 -10.70 15.48 13.37
N LYS A 138 -9.86 16.15 12.57
CA LYS A 138 -10.09 17.54 12.15
C LYS A 138 -11.14 17.66 11.04
N ASN A 139 -11.40 16.58 10.33
CA ASN A 139 -12.32 16.50 9.20
C ASN A 139 -12.84 15.06 9.03
N ASN A 140 -13.84 14.87 8.17
CA ASN A 140 -14.44 13.56 7.95
C ASN A 140 -13.53 12.56 7.21
N VAL A 141 -12.47 13.02 6.54
CA VAL A 141 -11.46 12.12 5.93
C VAL A 141 -10.61 11.49 7.04
N GLU A 142 -10.09 12.29 7.97
CA GLU A 142 -9.41 11.78 9.18
C GLU A 142 -10.36 10.90 10.01
N GLY A 143 -11.62 11.32 10.16
CA GLY A 143 -12.64 10.53 10.84
C GLY A 143 -12.89 9.17 10.20
N ALA A 144 -12.87 9.10 8.87
CA ALA A 144 -13.01 7.85 8.12
C ALA A 144 -11.84 6.89 8.38
N LEU A 145 -10.61 7.41 8.37
CA LEU A 145 -9.43 6.61 8.69
C LEU A 145 -9.45 6.12 10.15
N LYS A 146 -9.78 6.99 11.12
CA LYS A 146 -9.94 6.57 12.53
C LYS A 146 -11.06 5.56 12.71
N TYR A 147 -12.16 5.71 11.99
CA TYR A 147 -13.24 4.73 12.01
C TYR A 147 -12.78 3.37 11.47
N ALA A 148 -12.04 3.35 10.36
CA ALA A 148 -11.44 2.14 9.83
C ALA A 148 -10.57 1.45 10.87
N TYR A 149 -9.77 2.19 11.64
CA TYR A 149 -9.01 1.64 12.76
C TYR A 149 -9.84 1.00 13.88
N TYR A 150 -10.98 1.60 14.23
CA TYR A 150 -11.85 1.01 15.24
C TYR A 150 -12.55 -0.26 14.75
N LYS A 151 -12.79 -0.39 13.44
CA LYS A 151 -13.42 -1.56 12.84
C LYS A 151 -12.45 -2.64 12.44
N ASP A 152 -11.24 -2.22 12.09
CA ASP A 152 -10.15 -3.06 11.66
C ASP A 152 -8.91 -2.68 12.47
N SER A 153 -8.70 -3.47 13.53
CA SER A 153 -7.70 -3.23 14.58
C SER A 153 -6.25 -3.24 14.10
N LEU A 154 -6.04 -3.52 12.83
CA LEU A 154 -4.76 -3.57 12.14
C LEU A 154 -4.48 -2.27 11.32
N SER A 155 -5.40 -1.29 11.26
CA SER A 155 -5.12 0.05 10.70
C SER A 155 -4.32 0.90 11.69
N SER A 156 -3.81 2.04 11.24
CA SER A 156 -3.26 3.07 12.14
C SER A 156 -4.28 4.09 12.63
N GLY A 157 -5.34 4.32 11.87
CA GLY A 157 -6.31 5.38 12.12
C GLY A 157 -5.81 6.81 11.86
N GLU A 158 -4.50 7.04 11.88
CA GLU A 158 -3.90 8.35 11.60
C GLU A 158 -3.41 8.43 10.13
N PRO A 159 -3.76 9.51 9.39
CA PRO A 159 -3.28 9.68 8.03
C PRO A 159 -1.77 9.97 8.02
N THR A 160 -1.04 9.27 7.15
CA THR A 160 0.28 9.77 6.69
C THR A 160 0.12 10.73 5.53
N MET A 161 -0.94 10.58 4.75
CA MET A 161 -1.14 11.34 3.53
C MET A 161 -2.61 11.69 3.37
N ILE A 162 -2.87 12.97 3.13
CA ILE A 162 -4.12 13.48 2.56
C ILE A 162 -3.71 14.45 1.45
N LYS A 163 -4.11 14.18 0.21
CA LYS A 163 -4.03 15.14 -0.89
C LYS A 163 -5.45 15.55 -1.25
N SER A 164 -5.72 16.85 -1.30
CA SER A 164 -6.99 17.39 -1.77
C SER A 164 -6.82 18.19 -3.05
N TRP A 165 -7.71 17.98 -4.00
CA TRP A 165 -7.90 18.79 -5.21
C TRP A 165 -9.15 19.66 -5.11
N ASN A 166 -9.95 19.48 -4.07
CA ASN A 166 -11.16 20.26 -3.86
C ASN A 166 -10.83 21.64 -3.27
N PRO A 167 -11.14 22.74 -3.98
CA PRO A 167 -10.84 24.09 -3.49
C PRO A 167 -11.61 24.46 -2.21
N LYS A 168 -12.68 23.72 -1.88
CA LYS A 168 -13.45 23.94 -0.64
C LYS A 168 -12.76 23.34 0.59
N TYR A 169 -11.94 22.32 0.41
CA TYR A 169 -11.31 21.56 1.50
C TYR A 169 -9.82 21.43 1.23
N ILE A 170 -9.08 22.51 1.45
CA ILE A 170 -7.63 22.55 1.20
C ILE A 170 -6.91 21.88 2.39
N ILE A 171 -6.88 20.55 2.38
CA ILE A 171 -6.09 19.73 3.29
C ILE A 171 -5.07 19.00 2.44
N ASP A 172 -3.80 19.38 2.62
CA ASP A 172 -2.68 18.71 1.99
C ASP A 172 -1.62 18.44 3.06
N THR A 173 -1.47 17.16 3.42
CA THR A 173 -0.43 16.69 4.34
C THR A 173 0.59 15.82 3.62
N THR A 174 0.57 15.83 2.28
CA THR A 174 1.44 14.96 1.50
C THR A 174 2.87 15.45 1.54
N VAL A 175 3.81 14.50 1.56
CA VAL A 175 5.23 14.78 1.43
C VAL A 175 5.68 14.19 0.10
N ASN A 176 6.24 15.02 -0.78
CA ASN A 176 6.77 14.53 -2.04
C ASN A 176 8.00 13.64 -1.76
N ASN A 177 7.83 12.33 -1.96
CA ASN A 177 8.88 11.32 -1.77
C ASN A 177 9.66 11.01 -3.07
N ASP A 178 9.51 11.82 -4.12
CA ASP A 178 10.38 11.80 -5.30
C ASP A 178 11.71 12.49 -4.99
N ASN A 179 12.58 11.78 -4.27
CA ASN A 179 13.91 12.29 -3.94
C ASN A 179 14.90 11.14 -3.68
N ALA A 180 16.19 11.46 -3.81
CA ALA A 180 17.27 10.48 -3.68
C ALA A 180 17.37 9.83 -2.29
N ILE A 181 16.91 10.51 -1.23
CA ILE A 181 16.91 9.95 0.13
C ILE A 181 15.90 8.82 0.20
N TYR A 182 14.70 9.04 -0.34
CA TYR A 182 13.68 8.00 -0.41
C TYR A 182 14.14 6.83 -1.29
N ASP A 183 14.82 7.10 -2.41
CA ASP A 183 15.37 6.04 -3.28
C ASP A 183 16.38 5.16 -2.53
N PHE A 184 17.27 5.75 -1.75
CA PHE A 184 18.23 5.00 -0.93
C PHE A 184 17.53 4.15 0.13
N LEU A 185 16.51 4.70 0.81
CA LEU A 185 15.73 3.98 1.81
C LEU A 185 14.97 2.81 1.17
N LEU A 186 14.36 3.04 0.01
CA LEU A 186 13.63 2.05 -0.76
C LEU A 186 14.55 0.94 -1.25
N GLU A 187 15.72 1.27 -1.80
CA GLU A 187 16.72 0.29 -2.23
C GLU A 187 17.22 -0.55 -1.05
N THR A 188 17.47 0.08 0.10
CA THR A 188 17.90 -0.63 1.32
C THR A 188 16.83 -1.61 1.78
N ARG A 189 15.58 -1.17 1.91
CA ARG A 189 14.48 -2.04 2.33
C ARG A 189 14.22 -3.16 1.32
N PHE A 190 14.29 -2.85 0.04
CA PHE A 190 14.16 -3.83 -1.03
C PHE A 190 15.19 -4.96 -0.86
N LYS A 191 16.47 -4.62 -0.69
CA LYS A 191 17.55 -5.61 -0.49
C LYS A 191 17.35 -6.43 0.78
N GLU A 192 16.91 -5.81 1.87
CA GLU A 192 16.59 -6.52 3.12
C GLU A 192 15.50 -7.58 2.91
N LEU A 193 14.39 -7.19 2.27
CA LEU A 193 13.26 -8.09 2.03
C LEU A 193 13.61 -9.19 1.03
N ASP A 194 14.30 -8.87 -0.06
CA ASP A 194 14.74 -9.84 -1.07
C ASP A 194 15.70 -10.88 -0.47
N MET A 195 16.67 -10.44 0.35
CA MET A 195 17.57 -11.33 1.08
C MET A 195 16.79 -12.24 2.03
N TYR A 196 15.88 -11.68 2.82
CA TYR A 196 15.08 -12.44 3.77
C TYR A 196 14.22 -13.52 3.10
N ILE A 197 13.53 -13.15 2.04
CA ILE A 197 12.66 -14.06 1.29
C ILE A 197 13.50 -15.16 0.63
N ASN A 198 14.64 -14.82 0.02
CA ASN A 198 15.50 -15.83 -0.60
C ASN A 198 16.08 -16.82 0.44
N HIS A 199 16.40 -16.38 1.66
CA HIS A 199 16.82 -17.28 2.75
C HIS A 199 15.69 -18.17 3.25
N LEU A 200 14.47 -17.66 3.42
CA LEU A 200 13.31 -18.49 3.78
C LEU A 200 13.09 -19.62 2.77
N HIS A 201 13.23 -19.34 1.48
CA HIS A 201 13.09 -20.35 0.42
C HIS A 201 14.21 -21.39 0.45
N GLN A 202 15.44 -21.00 0.81
CA GLN A 202 16.55 -21.94 0.97
C GLN A 202 16.33 -22.87 2.17
N ASP A 203 15.90 -22.33 3.32
CA ASP A 203 15.63 -23.11 4.53
C ASP A 203 14.43 -24.07 4.36
N LEU A 204 13.42 -23.69 3.57
CA LEU A 204 12.30 -24.57 3.19
C LEU A 204 12.74 -25.71 2.26
N GLN A 205 13.80 -25.52 1.46
CA GLN A 205 14.35 -26.54 0.55
C GLN A 205 15.40 -27.43 1.21
N THR A 206 16.14 -26.92 2.19
CA THR A 206 17.07 -27.68 3.04
C THR A 206 16.37 -28.04 4.36
N SER A 207 15.55 -29.09 4.35
CA SER A 207 14.81 -29.64 5.49
C SER A 207 15.49 -29.55 6.88
N LEU A 208 14.68 -29.54 7.97
CA LEU A 208 14.84 -30.21 9.30
C LEU A 208 14.62 -29.26 10.49
N PRO A 209 14.42 -29.73 11.74
CA PRO A 209 13.52 -30.74 12.32
C PRO A 209 12.52 -30.10 13.32
N LYS A 210 11.47 -30.84 13.71
CA LYS A 210 10.63 -30.52 14.89
C LYS A 210 11.53 -30.47 16.14
N ASN A 211 12.03 -29.30 16.57
CA ASN A 211 12.41 -28.95 17.94
C ASN A 211 13.23 -27.65 17.98
N LEU A 212 12.58 -26.49 17.90
CA LEU A 212 13.18 -25.19 18.28
C LEU A 212 12.15 -24.29 18.99
N THR A 213 11.25 -24.89 19.77
CA THR A 213 10.24 -24.16 20.56
C THR A 213 10.78 -23.49 21.83
N LEU A 214 12.11 -23.51 22.07
CA LEU A 214 12.67 -23.14 23.39
C LEU A 214 13.83 -22.12 23.37
N LEU A 215 14.24 -21.58 22.22
CA LEU A 215 15.30 -20.56 22.17
C LEU A 215 14.81 -19.22 21.62
N SER A 216 14.11 -18.56 22.54
CA SER A 216 14.11 -17.12 22.79
C SER A 216 13.17 -16.23 21.98
N ALA A 217 12.23 -15.62 22.70
CA ALA A 217 11.45 -14.46 22.26
C ALA A 217 12.35 -13.30 21.77
N SER A 218 13.61 -13.23 22.21
CA SER A 218 14.61 -12.27 21.75
C SER A 218 15.19 -12.58 20.36
N LEU A 219 15.36 -13.86 19.99
CA LEU A 219 15.68 -14.23 18.59
C LEU A 219 14.49 -13.99 17.68
N ASN A 220 13.28 -14.31 18.13
CA ASN A 220 12.05 -13.96 17.41
C ASN A 220 11.99 -12.45 17.15
N TYR A 221 12.14 -11.60 18.18
CA TYR A 221 12.14 -10.14 18.05
C TYR A 221 13.27 -9.61 17.13
N ALA A 222 14.48 -10.17 17.20
CA ALA A 222 15.58 -9.79 16.30
C ALA A 222 15.37 -10.27 14.84
N TYR A 223 14.68 -11.40 14.64
CA TYR A 223 14.25 -11.90 13.32
C TYR A 223 13.04 -11.14 12.75
N HIS A 224 12.28 -10.43 13.57
CA HIS A 224 11.04 -9.75 13.16
C HIS A 224 11.27 -8.43 12.41
N LYS A 225 12.40 -7.75 12.62
CA LYS A 225 12.73 -6.49 11.93
C LYS A 225 12.84 -6.64 10.40
N TYR A 226 13.13 -7.84 9.93
CA TYR A 226 13.44 -8.13 8.52
C TYR A 226 12.37 -8.97 7.81
N ARG A 227 11.27 -9.35 8.48
CA ARG A 227 10.16 -10.06 7.82
C ARG A 227 9.36 -9.10 6.93
N PRO A 228 8.90 -9.54 5.74
CA PRO A 228 7.85 -8.86 5.00
C PRO A 228 6.62 -8.71 5.88
N LEU A 229 6.09 -7.50 5.94
CA LEU A 229 4.83 -7.24 6.61
C LEU A 229 3.70 -7.81 5.74
N GLU A 230 3.16 -8.95 6.17
CA GLU A 230 1.96 -9.53 5.58
C GLU A 230 0.76 -8.66 5.92
N THR A 231 0.07 -8.18 4.90
CA THR A 231 -1.16 -7.43 5.08
C THR A 231 -2.32 -8.27 4.58
N ALA A 232 -3.36 -8.42 5.39
CA ALA A 232 -4.62 -8.95 4.90
C ALA A 232 -5.17 -8.01 3.81
N PRO A 233 -5.50 -8.51 2.61
CA PRO A 233 -6.20 -7.72 1.61
C PRO A 233 -7.68 -7.60 2.02
N SER A 234 -8.51 -6.87 1.26
CA SER A 234 -9.95 -6.78 1.60
C SER A 234 -10.58 -8.18 1.66
N THR A 235 -11.69 -8.35 2.39
CA THR A 235 -12.39 -9.64 2.53
C THR A 235 -12.84 -10.26 1.19
N GLU A 236 -12.75 -9.53 0.08
CA GLU A 236 -13.06 -9.95 -1.28
C GLU A 236 -11.89 -9.77 -2.27
N ALA A 237 -10.69 -9.44 -1.79
CA ALA A 237 -9.56 -9.22 -2.68
C ALA A 237 -9.01 -10.55 -3.20
N ASP A 238 -9.11 -10.73 -4.51
CA ASP A 238 -8.42 -11.78 -5.23
C ASP A 238 -6.91 -11.68 -4.95
N ILE A 239 -6.28 -12.82 -4.67
CA ILE A 239 -4.82 -12.94 -4.68
C ILE A 239 -4.34 -12.43 -6.04
N VAL A 240 -3.32 -11.57 -6.06
CA VAL A 240 -2.75 -11.07 -7.31
C VAL A 240 -2.37 -12.25 -8.16
N MET A 241 -3.01 -12.36 -9.31
CA MET A 241 -2.75 -13.47 -10.20
C MET A 241 -1.50 -13.10 -11.01
N PRO A 242 -0.62 -14.06 -11.31
CA PRO A 242 0.53 -13.85 -12.18
C PRO A 242 0.18 -13.24 -13.54
N CYS A 243 -1.08 -13.38 -13.98
CA CYS A 243 -1.57 -12.76 -15.21
C CYS A 243 -1.59 -11.23 -15.17
N ASP A 244 -1.43 -10.61 -14.00
CA ASP A 244 -1.44 -9.15 -13.84
C ASP A 244 -0.08 -8.52 -14.08
N VAL A 245 1.01 -9.30 -14.10
CA VAL A 245 2.39 -8.78 -14.28
C VAL A 245 2.54 -8.02 -15.60
N GLU A 246 1.96 -8.52 -16.69
CA GLU A 246 2.03 -7.82 -17.98
C GLU A 246 1.28 -6.47 -17.95
N ASN A 247 0.13 -6.43 -17.28
CA ASN A 247 -0.63 -5.19 -17.12
C ASN A 247 0.10 -4.19 -16.22
N ILE A 248 0.71 -4.67 -15.12
CA ILE A 248 1.56 -3.85 -14.25
C ILE A 248 2.71 -3.25 -15.05
N LEU A 249 3.39 -4.02 -15.91
CA LEU A 249 4.48 -3.51 -16.73
C LEU A 249 4.01 -2.45 -17.74
N LYS A 250 2.82 -2.63 -18.33
CA LYS A 250 2.20 -1.59 -19.21
C LYS A 250 1.88 -0.32 -18.44
N ASP A 251 1.47 -0.44 -17.18
CA ASP A 251 1.16 0.71 -16.33
C ASP A 251 2.43 1.42 -15.87
N VAL A 252 3.50 0.68 -15.61
CA VAL A 252 4.85 1.23 -15.40
C VAL A 252 5.33 1.99 -16.63
N ASP A 253 5.16 1.44 -17.84
CA ASP A 253 5.49 2.16 -19.08
C ASP A 253 4.67 3.44 -19.21
N PHE A 254 3.38 3.39 -18.91
CA PHE A 254 2.51 4.56 -18.95
C PHE A 254 3.04 5.67 -18.01
N VAL A 255 3.40 5.33 -16.78
CA VAL A 255 3.94 6.28 -15.79
C VAL A 255 5.31 6.79 -16.20
N LEU A 256 6.20 5.94 -16.72
CA LEU A 256 7.58 6.30 -17.03
C LEU A 256 7.71 7.08 -18.35
N ASN A 257 6.85 6.80 -19.32
CA ASN A 257 6.87 7.42 -20.64
C ASN A 257 5.95 8.64 -20.76
N SER A 258 5.22 9.01 -19.71
CA SER A 258 4.35 10.21 -19.69
C SER A 258 5.12 11.53 -19.64
N THR A 259 6.40 11.56 -20.03
CA THR A 259 7.14 12.81 -20.20
C THR A 259 7.12 13.20 -21.68
N PHE A 260 6.84 14.48 -21.93
CA PHE A 260 6.71 15.19 -23.21
C PHE A 260 5.30 15.24 -23.82
N SER A 261 4.51 16.17 -23.30
CA SER A 261 3.76 17.12 -24.14
C SER A 261 3.99 18.50 -23.52
N GLU A 262 4.98 19.23 -24.03
CA GLU A 262 5.10 20.68 -23.81
C GLU A 262 3.87 21.42 -24.37
#